data_AF-A0A3L7A3S3-F1
#
_entry.id   AF-A0A3L7A3S3-F1
#
_cell.length_a   1.000
_cell.length_b   1.000
_cell.length_c   1.000
_cell.angle_alpha   90.00
_cell.angle_beta   90.00
_cell.angle_gamma   90.00
#
_symmetry.space_group_name_H-M   'P 1'
#
loop_
_entity.id
_entity.type
_entity.pdbx_description
1 polymer ?
#
loop_
_entity_poly.entity_id
_entity_poly.type
_entity_poly.pdbx_seq_one_letter_code
_entity_poly.pdbx_strand_id
1 'polypeptide(L)'
;MARRLPSLPPQLPGFSFIRILGSGGFADVFLYEQDSPRRQVAVKVMLSEYVTADVRRMFQAEADVMAQMSAHPAILTVYQSGVAADGRPYLVMELCSSSIGQRYRDEPLSVSEALRIGIKIASATETAHRAGVLHRDIKPSNILMTAYGNPVLSDFGIAGSVGESNPDETVGMSIPWSAPEVLHSETNGTVASEVWSLAATIYSLLAGRAPFEIPWQSNTSAELVSRATRGKPQPIGRDDVPERLERILVRALSRRPEARPQSAMELIRELQAVEAELSLPATQPDVAVDEWAFGPIHDVEDRTRVTPIRTVEPGRRRRRTPEDVHRQPGATRAVVAEATPTEDRSPQRQAAQINRSFVWAIVACSALVVVLAATTIFVVLRLAPASDIPTVVNIAAEVEDSSVRFSWQDPGLEMTDAYEIRQSGGASSIQRTSEFMVRGAGGQQVCITVLVNRDGKVGPPSAEKCVDVPEGSG
;
A
#
# COMPACT_ATOMS: atom_id res chain seq x y z
N MET A 1 -19.29 4.04 -10.90
CA MET A 1 -18.97 5.37 -10.30
C MET A 1 -18.97 6.40 -11.42
N ALA A 2 -19.62 7.55 -11.21
CA ALA A 2 -19.55 8.65 -12.18
C ALA A 2 -18.10 9.12 -12.28
N ARG A 3 -17.58 9.22 -13.51
CA ARG A 3 -16.19 9.63 -13.75
C ARG A 3 -16.09 11.13 -13.51
N ARG A 4 -15.28 11.55 -12.54
CA ARG A 4 -14.98 12.96 -12.26
C ARG A 4 -14.45 13.64 -13.53
N LEU A 5 -14.80 14.90 -13.73
CA LEU A 5 -14.20 15.71 -14.81
C LEU A 5 -12.73 15.98 -14.47
N PRO A 6 -11.79 15.79 -15.42
CA PRO A 6 -10.38 16.07 -15.18
C PRO A 6 -10.15 17.53 -14.76
N SER A 7 -9.20 17.76 -13.86
CA SER A 7 -8.77 19.11 -13.50
C SER A 7 -8.05 19.81 -14.65
N LEU A 8 -7.95 21.14 -14.55
CA LEU A 8 -7.15 21.91 -15.51
C LEU A 8 -5.67 21.54 -15.38
N PRO A 9 -4.95 21.36 -16.50
CA PRO A 9 -3.52 21.09 -16.49
C PRO A 9 -2.76 22.29 -15.88
N PRO A 10 -1.88 22.08 -14.89
CA PRO A 10 -1.08 23.16 -14.33
C PRO A 10 -0.05 23.68 -15.34
N GLN A 11 0.37 24.94 -15.19
CA GLN A 11 1.56 25.42 -15.89
C GLN A 11 2.83 24.90 -15.21
N LEU A 12 3.70 24.27 -15.99
CA LEU A 12 4.92 23.64 -15.51
C LEU A 12 6.13 24.21 -16.28
N PRO A 13 7.11 24.85 -15.61
CA PRO A 13 8.29 25.38 -16.29
C PRO A 13 9.06 24.29 -17.03
N GLY A 14 9.35 24.52 -18.32
CA GLY A 14 10.07 23.54 -19.15
C GLY A 14 9.21 22.41 -19.72
N PHE A 15 7.88 22.48 -19.55
CA PHE A 15 6.94 21.49 -20.07
C PHE A 15 5.74 22.16 -20.76
N SER A 16 5.39 21.64 -21.93
CA SER A 16 4.23 22.06 -22.71
C SER A 16 3.13 21.02 -22.66
N PHE A 17 1.93 21.41 -22.20
CA PHE A 17 0.79 20.50 -22.11
C PHE A 17 0.32 20.06 -23.50
N ILE A 18 0.01 18.76 -23.65
CA ILE A 18 -0.55 18.18 -24.89
C ILE A 18 -2.01 17.75 -24.69
N ARG A 19 -2.27 16.80 -23.78
CA ARG A 19 -3.61 16.23 -23.55
C ARG A 19 -3.72 15.51 -22.21
N ILE A 20 -4.93 15.20 -21.77
CA ILE A 20 -5.16 14.36 -20.59
C ILE A 20 -4.96 12.88 -20.95
N LEU A 21 -4.32 12.10 -20.07
CA LEU A 21 -4.14 10.65 -20.20
C LEU A 21 -5.11 9.87 -19.30
N GLY A 22 -5.39 10.38 -18.10
CA GLY A 22 -6.28 9.73 -17.15
C GLY A 22 -6.71 10.67 -16.03
N SER A 23 -7.83 10.32 -15.39
CA SER A 23 -8.33 10.99 -14.19
C SER A 23 -8.64 9.93 -13.14
N GLY A 24 -8.13 10.14 -11.93
CA GLY A 24 -8.29 9.27 -10.77
C GLY A 24 -8.97 10.01 -9.61
N GLY A 25 -9.12 9.30 -8.47
CA GLY A 25 -9.74 9.86 -7.28
C GLY A 25 -8.92 10.98 -6.62
N PHE A 26 -7.59 10.88 -6.67
CA PHE A 26 -6.68 11.79 -5.95
C PHE A 26 -5.70 12.54 -6.84
N ALA A 27 -5.59 12.15 -8.11
CA ALA A 27 -4.68 12.73 -9.07
C ALA A 27 -5.21 12.59 -10.50
N ASP A 28 -4.81 13.52 -11.35
CA ASP A 28 -4.98 13.44 -12.79
C ASP A 28 -3.63 13.22 -13.47
N VAL A 29 -3.62 12.49 -14.58
CA VAL A 29 -2.41 12.21 -15.36
C VAL A 29 -2.55 12.86 -16.72
N PHE A 30 -1.53 13.64 -17.10
CA PHE A 30 -1.51 14.43 -18.32
C PHE A 30 -0.29 14.06 -19.17
N LEU A 31 -0.39 14.24 -20.47
CA LEU A 31 0.71 14.17 -21.41
C LEU A 31 1.30 15.58 -21.59
N TYR A 32 2.59 15.69 -21.35
CA TYR A 32 3.38 16.89 -21.63
C TYR A 32 4.53 16.57 -22.58
N GLU A 33 5.02 17.59 -23.28
CA GLU A 33 6.33 17.59 -23.93
C GLU A 33 7.32 18.37 -23.06
N GLN A 34 8.45 17.76 -22.73
CA GLN A 34 9.58 18.41 -22.06
C GLN A 34 10.40 19.20 -23.10
N ASP A 35 10.80 20.42 -22.78
CA ASP A 35 11.53 21.31 -23.71
C ASP A 35 12.97 20.85 -23.96
N SER A 36 13.67 20.34 -22.94
CA SER A 36 15.04 19.85 -23.05
C SER A 36 15.42 18.83 -21.96
N PRO A 37 15.98 17.65 -22.32
CA PRO A 37 15.95 17.09 -23.67
C PRO A 37 14.50 16.89 -24.13
N ARG A 38 14.25 17.05 -25.43
CA ARG A 38 12.89 16.91 -25.98
C ARG A 38 12.39 15.48 -25.89
N ARG A 39 11.30 15.29 -25.15
CA ARG A 39 10.60 14.01 -25.01
C ARG A 39 9.17 14.23 -24.55
N GLN A 40 8.31 13.25 -24.83
CA GLN A 40 6.99 13.18 -24.22
C GLN A 40 7.07 12.49 -22.86
N VAL A 41 6.34 13.02 -21.88
CA VAL A 41 6.30 12.53 -20.51
C VAL A 41 4.87 12.46 -20.01
N ALA A 42 4.59 11.49 -19.14
CA ALA A 42 3.38 11.50 -18.35
C ALA A 42 3.63 12.34 -17.09
N VAL A 43 2.66 13.16 -16.70
CA VAL A 43 2.74 14.00 -15.50
C VAL A 43 1.52 13.73 -14.63
N LYS A 44 1.74 13.10 -13.48
CA LYS A 44 0.72 12.88 -12.45
C LYS A 44 0.66 14.12 -11.57
N VAL A 45 -0.52 14.72 -11.43
CA VAL A 45 -0.74 15.95 -10.65
C VAL A 45 -1.83 15.68 -9.62
N MET A 46 -1.54 15.97 -8.35
CA MET A 46 -2.51 15.82 -7.27
C MET A 46 -3.65 16.84 -7.40
N LEU A 47 -4.85 16.49 -6.95
CA LEU A 47 -5.99 17.42 -6.97
C LEU A 47 -5.91 18.40 -5.80
N SER A 48 -6.24 19.68 -6.05
CA SER A 48 -6.14 20.76 -5.06
C SER A 48 -6.90 20.47 -3.77
N GLU A 49 -8.06 19.81 -3.85
CA GLU A 49 -8.91 19.46 -2.70
C GLU A 49 -8.24 18.47 -1.72
N TYR A 50 -7.24 17.72 -2.17
CA TYR A 50 -6.49 16.78 -1.34
C TYR A 50 -5.10 17.28 -0.94
N VAL A 51 -4.69 18.49 -1.36
CA VAL A 51 -3.33 18.97 -1.08
C VAL A 51 -3.22 19.49 0.36
N THR A 52 -2.78 18.62 1.28
CA THR A 52 -2.35 18.99 2.64
C THR A 52 -0.82 18.95 2.76
N ALA A 53 -0.26 19.48 3.85
CA ALA A 53 1.18 19.38 4.11
C ALA A 53 1.65 17.90 4.18
N ASP A 54 0.80 17.02 4.73
CA ASP A 54 1.08 15.59 4.85
C ASP A 54 1.08 14.89 3.49
N VAL A 55 0.08 15.19 2.64
CA VAL A 55 0.04 14.69 1.26
C VAL A 55 1.27 15.12 0.48
N ARG A 56 1.73 16.37 0.63
CA ARG A 56 2.97 16.83 -0.03
C ARG A 56 4.19 16.03 0.42
N ARG A 57 4.35 15.80 1.74
CA ARG A 57 5.47 15.04 2.29
C ARG A 57 5.47 13.60 1.78
N MET A 58 4.31 12.96 1.76
CA MET A 58 4.17 11.57 1.30
C MET A 58 4.36 11.44 -0.21
N PHE A 59 3.84 12.39 -1.00
CA PHE A 59 4.07 12.41 -2.44
C PHE A 59 5.56 12.60 -2.77
N GLN A 60 6.28 13.43 -2.00
CA GLN A 60 7.72 13.55 -2.15
C GLN A 60 8.43 12.24 -1.75
N ALA A 61 8.03 11.61 -0.65
CA ALA A 61 8.59 10.32 -0.25
C ALA A 61 8.34 9.22 -1.30
N GLU A 62 7.17 9.20 -1.95
CA GLU A 62 6.86 8.31 -3.07
C GLU A 62 7.81 8.55 -4.24
N ALA A 63 8.01 9.82 -4.63
CA ALA A 63 8.94 10.20 -5.69
C ALA A 63 10.39 9.78 -5.37
N ASP A 64 10.83 9.97 -4.13
CA ASP A 64 12.18 9.63 -3.68
C ASP A 64 12.42 8.12 -3.73
N VAL A 65 11.45 7.33 -3.26
CA VAL A 65 11.48 5.85 -3.34
C VAL A 65 11.55 5.38 -4.79
N MET A 66 10.69 5.90 -5.66
CA MET A 66 10.69 5.53 -7.08
C MET A 66 12.00 5.93 -7.77
N ALA A 67 12.55 7.10 -7.43
CA ALA A 67 13.82 7.57 -7.97
C ALA A 67 14.98 6.64 -7.58
N GLN A 68 15.03 6.19 -6.32
CA GLN A 68 16.06 5.24 -5.83
C GLN A 68 16.03 3.90 -6.57
N MET A 69 14.85 3.47 -7.03
CA MET A 69 14.66 2.19 -7.72
C MET A 69 14.52 2.30 -9.23
N SER A 70 14.68 3.51 -9.79
CA SER A 70 14.46 3.82 -11.21
C SER A 70 15.35 3.04 -12.19
N ALA A 71 16.47 2.47 -11.71
CA ALA A 71 17.33 1.61 -12.50
C ALA A 71 16.71 0.22 -12.80
N HIS A 72 15.70 -0.20 -12.03
CA HIS A 72 15.06 -1.48 -12.22
C HIS A 72 14.10 -1.44 -13.43
N PRO A 73 14.24 -2.34 -14.41
CA PRO A 73 13.53 -2.25 -15.69
C PRO A 73 12.01 -2.47 -15.60
N ALA A 74 11.52 -3.08 -14.52
CA ALA A 74 10.09 -3.25 -14.25
C ALA A 74 9.54 -2.30 -13.17
N ILE A 75 10.23 -1.21 -12.84
CA ILE A 75 9.71 -0.11 -12.02
C ILE A 75 9.58 1.13 -12.92
N LEU A 76 8.45 1.83 -12.83
CA LEU A 76 8.20 3.00 -13.67
C LEU A 76 9.25 4.09 -13.38
N THR A 77 9.92 4.56 -14.42
CA THR A 77 10.94 5.59 -14.28
C THR A 77 10.32 6.94 -13.94
N VAL A 78 10.76 7.53 -12.83
CA VAL A 78 10.48 8.92 -12.47
C VAL A 78 11.65 9.80 -12.93
N TYR A 79 11.33 10.87 -13.65
CA TYR A 79 12.34 11.84 -14.09
C TYR A 79 12.49 13.00 -13.12
N GLN A 80 11.40 13.47 -12.52
CA GLN A 80 11.38 14.65 -11.67
C GLN A 80 10.12 14.70 -10.82
N SER A 81 10.21 15.26 -9.60
CA SER A 81 9.05 15.73 -8.83
C SER A 81 9.12 17.24 -8.61
N GLY A 82 7.98 17.85 -8.30
CA GLY A 82 7.93 19.27 -7.96
C GLY A 82 6.55 19.74 -7.49
N VAL A 83 6.43 21.05 -7.33
CA VAL A 83 5.17 21.73 -7.02
C VAL A 83 4.88 22.72 -8.13
N ALA A 84 3.69 22.62 -8.72
CA ALA A 84 3.25 23.50 -9.80
C ALA A 84 3.02 24.94 -9.29
N ALA A 85 2.91 25.89 -10.20
CA ALA A 85 2.66 27.30 -9.87
C ALA A 85 1.36 27.52 -9.06
N ASP A 86 0.38 26.63 -9.23
CA ASP A 86 -0.89 26.63 -8.48
C ASP A 86 -0.80 25.89 -7.13
N GLY A 87 0.40 25.47 -6.72
CA GLY A 87 0.66 24.83 -5.45
C GLY A 87 0.43 23.32 -5.40
N ARG A 88 0.01 22.69 -6.50
CA ARG A 88 -0.24 21.23 -6.55
C ARG A 88 1.05 20.44 -6.78
N PRO A 89 1.32 19.37 -5.99
CA PRO A 89 2.42 18.44 -6.27
C PRO A 89 2.25 17.73 -7.62
N TYR A 90 3.36 17.51 -8.31
CA TYR A 90 3.39 16.74 -9.55
C TYR A 90 4.62 15.84 -9.66
N LEU A 91 4.46 14.75 -10.40
CA LEU A 91 5.49 13.75 -10.71
C LEU A 91 5.59 13.59 -12.23
N VAL A 92 6.77 13.81 -12.78
CA VAL A 92 7.10 13.60 -14.19
C VAL A 92 7.69 12.20 -14.33
N MET A 93 7.07 11.39 -15.19
CA MET A 93 7.39 9.98 -15.35
C MET A 93 7.44 9.57 -16.82
N GLU A 94 8.01 8.39 -17.07
CA GLU A 94 7.99 7.76 -18.39
C GLU A 94 6.56 7.66 -18.94
N LEU A 95 6.41 7.97 -20.23
CA LEU A 95 5.15 7.77 -20.93
C LEU A 95 5.00 6.30 -21.34
N CYS A 96 4.06 5.61 -20.71
CA CYS A 96 3.68 4.25 -21.08
C CYS A 96 2.62 4.23 -22.19
N SER A 97 2.59 3.15 -22.98
CA SER A 97 1.63 3.00 -24.09
C SER A 97 0.23 2.61 -23.61
N SER A 98 0.13 1.87 -22.50
CA SER A 98 -1.15 1.40 -21.96
C SER A 98 -1.03 0.94 -20.49
N SER A 99 -2.16 0.78 -19.82
CA SER A 99 -2.28 0.12 -18.50
C SER A 99 -2.94 -1.24 -18.67
N ILE A 100 -2.45 -2.26 -17.98
CA ILE A 100 -3.05 -3.59 -17.98
C ILE A 100 -4.47 -3.56 -17.38
N GLY A 101 -4.70 -2.69 -16.39
CA GLY A 101 -6.00 -2.51 -15.75
C GLY A 101 -7.12 -2.11 -16.71
N GLN A 102 -6.80 -1.51 -17.85
CA GLN A 102 -7.80 -1.10 -18.84
C GLN A 102 -8.30 -2.24 -19.72
N ARG A 103 -7.57 -3.36 -19.82
CA ARG A 103 -7.87 -4.44 -20.78
C ARG A 103 -8.03 -5.82 -20.18
N TYR A 104 -7.48 -6.11 -19.00
CA TYR A 104 -7.42 -7.47 -18.48
C TYR A 104 -8.78 -8.17 -18.31
N ARG A 105 -9.88 -7.41 -18.19
CA ARG A 105 -11.25 -7.94 -18.09
C ARG A 105 -11.85 -8.32 -19.45
N ASP A 106 -11.50 -7.57 -20.49
CA ASP A 106 -12.08 -7.69 -21.83
C ASP A 106 -11.19 -8.53 -22.77
N GLU A 107 -9.89 -8.57 -22.48
CA GLU A 107 -8.87 -9.23 -23.29
C GLU A 107 -8.10 -10.24 -22.45
N PRO A 108 -8.47 -11.54 -22.53
CA PRO A 108 -7.79 -12.60 -21.80
C PRO A 108 -6.32 -12.70 -22.21
N LEU A 109 -5.43 -12.59 -21.23
CA LEU A 109 -3.99 -12.78 -21.45
C LEU A 109 -3.69 -14.28 -21.60
N SER A 110 -2.69 -14.60 -22.42
CA SER A 110 -2.15 -15.96 -22.47
C SER A 110 -1.44 -16.30 -21.15
N VAL A 111 -1.35 -17.60 -20.81
CA VAL A 111 -0.60 -18.04 -19.63
C VAL A 111 0.85 -17.58 -19.67
N SER A 112 1.49 -17.67 -20.85
CA SER A 112 2.87 -17.20 -21.05
C SER A 112 3.02 -15.71 -20.77
N GLU A 113 2.08 -14.88 -21.23
CA GLU A 113 2.13 -13.43 -21.00
C GLU A 113 1.88 -13.08 -19.52
N ALA A 114 0.90 -13.73 -18.88
CA ALA A 114 0.62 -13.54 -17.46
C ALA A 114 1.78 -13.98 -16.56
N LEU A 115 2.47 -15.09 -16.89
CA LEU A 115 3.69 -15.53 -16.19
C LEU A 115 4.82 -14.50 -16.36
N ARG A 116 5.07 -14.05 -17.60
CA ARG A 116 6.10 -13.04 -17.88
C ARG A 116 5.86 -11.75 -17.09
N ILE A 117 4.62 -11.25 -17.08
CA ILE A 117 4.24 -10.06 -16.30
C ILE A 117 4.41 -10.32 -14.81
N GLY A 118 3.86 -11.44 -14.32
CA GLY A 118 3.93 -11.81 -12.91
C GLY A 118 5.37 -11.90 -12.38
N ILE A 119 6.27 -12.52 -13.14
CA ILE A 119 7.68 -12.65 -12.78
C ILE A 119 8.39 -11.30 -12.79
N LYS A 120 8.19 -10.47 -13.82
CA LYS A 120 8.82 -9.13 -13.91
C LYS A 120 8.34 -8.20 -12.80
N ILE A 121 7.05 -8.20 -12.50
CA ILE A 121 6.50 -7.36 -11.43
C ILE A 121 6.89 -7.89 -10.05
N ALA A 122 6.90 -9.21 -9.83
CA ALA A 122 7.44 -9.78 -8.59
C ALA A 122 8.93 -9.44 -8.41
N SER A 123 9.71 -9.32 -9.49
CA SER A 123 11.12 -8.90 -9.45
C SER A 123 11.27 -7.44 -8.99
N ALA A 124 10.41 -6.55 -9.47
CA ALA A 124 10.33 -5.17 -8.99
C ALA A 124 9.96 -5.11 -7.50
N THR A 125 8.97 -5.90 -7.09
CA THR A 125 8.54 -6.00 -5.69
C THR A 125 9.64 -6.54 -4.79
N GLU A 126 10.38 -7.58 -5.22
CA GLU A 126 11.55 -8.09 -4.49
C GLU A 126 12.63 -7.01 -4.33
N THR A 127 12.89 -6.23 -5.38
CA THR A 127 13.84 -5.12 -5.32
C THR A 127 13.41 -4.07 -4.29
N ALA A 128 12.12 -3.71 -4.26
CA ALA A 128 11.59 -2.81 -3.24
C ALA A 128 11.72 -3.39 -1.82
N HIS A 129 11.39 -4.67 -1.63
CA HIS A 129 11.50 -5.35 -0.34
C HIS A 129 12.95 -5.35 0.19
N ARG A 130 13.94 -5.57 -0.68
CA ARG A 130 15.37 -5.52 -0.33
C ARG A 130 15.83 -4.13 0.09
N ALA A 131 15.21 -3.10 -0.45
CA ALA A 131 15.42 -1.70 -0.04
C ALA A 131 14.59 -1.31 1.19
N GLY A 132 13.86 -2.23 1.82
CA GLY A 132 13.05 -1.96 3.00
C GLY A 132 11.71 -1.26 2.71
N VAL A 133 11.26 -1.27 1.46
CA VAL A 133 10.04 -0.59 1.01
C VAL A 133 8.98 -1.61 0.61
N LEU A 134 7.71 -1.32 0.94
CA LEU A 134 6.55 -2.09 0.48
C LEU A 134 5.77 -1.24 -0.55
N HIS A 135 5.22 -1.87 -1.58
CA HIS A 135 4.44 -1.14 -2.60
C HIS A 135 3.03 -0.79 -2.11
N ARG A 136 2.37 -1.71 -1.38
CA ARG A 136 1.05 -1.57 -0.74
C ARG A 136 -0.17 -1.49 -1.66
N ASP A 137 0.03 -1.18 -2.95
CA ASP A 137 -1.06 -1.08 -3.92
C ASP A 137 -0.82 -1.90 -5.20
N ILE A 138 -0.38 -3.16 -5.07
CA ILE A 138 -0.15 -4.02 -6.24
C ILE A 138 -1.50 -4.53 -6.80
N LYS A 139 -1.82 -4.11 -8.03
CA LYS A 139 -3.04 -4.47 -8.77
C LYS A 139 -2.87 -4.26 -10.27
N PRO A 140 -3.74 -4.83 -11.13
CA PRO A 140 -3.64 -4.67 -12.59
C PRO A 140 -3.58 -3.22 -13.09
N SER A 141 -4.27 -2.26 -12.45
CA SER A 141 -4.26 -0.86 -12.90
C SER A 141 -2.92 -0.15 -12.72
N ASN A 142 -2.10 -0.63 -11.79
CA ASN A 142 -0.78 -0.09 -11.46
C ASN A 142 0.35 -0.83 -12.20
N ILE A 143 -0.01 -1.73 -13.13
CA ILE A 143 0.94 -2.31 -14.09
C ILE A 143 0.73 -1.63 -15.44
N LEU A 144 1.74 -0.88 -15.85
CA LEU A 144 1.77 -0.20 -17.14
C LEU A 144 2.64 -0.97 -18.14
N MET A 145 2.42 -0.74 -19.42
CA MET A 145 3.23 -1.29 -20.51
C MET A 145 4.02 -0.17 -21.15
N THR A 146 5.34 -0.31 -21.20
CA THR A 146 6.20 0.62 -21.95
C THR A 146 5.97 0.49 -23.46
N ALA A 147 6.43 1.46 -24.23
CA ALA A 147 6.37 1.41 -25.70
C ALA A 147 7.08 0.17 -26.31
N TYR A 148 7.97 -0.48 -25.55
CA TYR A 148 8.68 -1.69 -25.93
C TYR A 148 7.99 -2.99 -25.46
N GLY A 149 6.80 -2.90 -24.87
CA GLY A 149 6.03 -4.07 -24.42
C GLY A 149 6.56 -4.71 -23.13
N ASN A 150 7.31 -3.95 -22.32
CA ASN A 150 7.75 -4.38 -20.99
C ASN A 150 6.75 -3.91 -19.92
N PRO A 151 6.39 -4.77 -18.96
CA PRO A 151 5.55 -4.38 -17.83
C PRO A 151 6.38 -3.60 -16.80
N VAL A 152 5.83 -2.51 -16.29
CA VAL A 152 6.42 -1.69 -15.23
C VAL A 152 5.40 -1.45 -14.13
N LEU A 153 5.85 -1.50 -12.88
CA LEU A 153 5.05 -1.21 -11.69
C LEU A 153 5.06 0.31 -11.42
N SER A 154 3.88 0.90 -11.30
CA SER A 154 3.66 2.32 -10.99
C SER A 154 2.95 2.51 -9.64
N ASP A 155 2.96 3.74 -9.13
CA ASP A 155 2.12 4.17 -8.01
C ASP A 155 2.36 3.38 -6.72
N PHE A 156 3.55 3.53 -6.15
CA PHE A 156 3.82 3.04 -4.80
C PHE A 156 2.81 3.71 -3.87
N GLY A 157 2.01 2.93 -3.14
CA GLY A 157 0.87 3.37 -2.36
C GLY A 157 1.20 4.28 -1.16
N ILE A 158 2.35 4.95 -1.18
CA ILE A 158 2.84 5.87 -0.17
C ILE A 158 1.92 7.08 -0.07
N ALA A 159 1.43 7.68 -1.16
CA ALA A 159 0.49 8.80 -1.07
C ALA A 159 -0.97 8.41 -0.69
N GLY A 160 -1.33 7.13 -0.81
CA GLY A 160 -2.68 6.61 -0.53
C GLY A 160 -3.05 6.62 0.96
N SER A 161 -2.06 6.60 1.86
CA SER A 161 -2.29 6.51 3.31
C SER A 161 -2.85 7.77 3.98
N VAL A 162 -3.07 8.88 3.27
CA VAL A 162 -3.67 10.09 3.88
C VAL A 162 -5.19 9.97 4.04
N GLY A 163 -5.86 9.19 3.17
CA GLY A 163 -7.28 8.84 3.35
C GLY A 163 -7.52 7.84 4.49
N GLU A 164 -6.45 7.17 4.98
CA GLU A 164 -6.52 6.10 5.98
C GLU A 164 -6.55 6.63 7.43
N SER A 165 -6.64 7.95 7.62
CA SER A 165 -6.75 8.61 8.93
C SER A 165 -8.14 8.40 9.57
N ASN A 166 -9.14 7.98 8.79
CA ASN A 166 -10.46 7.57 9.25
C ASN A 166 -10.59 6.05 9.11
N PRO A 167 -10.79 5.30 10.21
CA PRO A 167 -11.00 3.84 10.17
C PRO A 167 -12.21 3.42 9.32
N ASP A 168 -13.17 4.33 9.10
CA ASP A 168 -14.39 4.11 8.31
C ASP A 168 -14.27 4.51 6.83
N GLU A 169 -13.21 5.23 6.42
CA GLU A 169 -12.99 5.55 5.02
C GLU A 169 -12.15 4.46 4.36
N THR A 170 -12.82 3.43 3.85
CA THR A 170 -12.26 2.49 2.86
C THR A 170 -11.99 3.16 1.50
N VAL A 171 -11.65 4.46 1.50
CA VAL A 171 -11.45 5.29 0.32
C VAL A 171 -9.97 5.25 -0.03
N GLY A 172 -9.56 4.24 -0.79
CA GLY A 172 -8.18 4.12 -1.29
C GLY A 172 -7.64 2.69 -1.29
N MET A 173 -8.20 1.79 -0.48
CA MET A 173 -7.78 0.39 -0.49
C MET A 173 -8.24 -0.34 -1.75
N SER A 174 -7.32 -1.08 -2.34
CA SER A 174 -7.56 -1.97 -3.48
C SER A 174 -8.16 -3.30 -3.04
N ILE A 175 -9.32 -3.23 -2.40
CA ILE A 175 -10.01 -4.34 -1.73
C ILE A 175 -9.94 -5.67 -2.50
N PRO A 176 -10.19 -5.72 -3.83
CA PRO A 176 -10.18 -7.00 -4.56
C PRO A 176 -8.81 -7.71 -4.57
N TRP A 177 -7.72 -6.99 -4.29
CA TRP A 177 -6.33 -7.47 -4.31
C TRP A 177 -5.61 -7.36 -2.97
N SER A 178 -6.21 -6.74 -1.95
CA SER A 178 -5.63 -6.59 -0.62
C SER A 178 -5.74 -7.86 0.22
N ALA A 179 -4.74 -8.12 1.06
CA ALA A 179 -4.71 -9.26 1.97
C ALA A 179 -5.70 -9.07 3.14
N PRO A 180 -6.26 -10.16 3.72
CA PRO A 180 -7.23 -10.05 4.80
C PRO A 180 -6.70 -9.28 6.02
N GLU A 181 -5.45 -9.51 6.43
CA GLU A 181 -4.84 -8.81 7.55
C GLU A 181 -4.65 -7.30 7.31
N VAL A 182 -4.50 -6.88 6.04
CA VAL A 182 -4.48 -5.46 5.65
C VAL A 182 -5.91 -4.89 5.67
N LEU A 183 -6.89 -5.66 5.19
CA LEU A 183 -8.29 -5.24 5.17
C LEU A 183 -8.90 -5.06 6.56
N HIS A 184 -8.40 -5.76 7.57
CA HIS A 184 -8.79 -5.57 8.98
C HIS A 184 -7.89 -4.59 9.73
N SER A 185 -6.98 -3.90 9.03
CA SER A 185 -6.03 -2.96 9.63
C SER A 185 -5.17 -3.57 10.75
N GLU A 186 -4.92 -4.89 10.72
CA GLU A 186 -4.00 -5.57 11.64
C GLU A 186 -2.54 -5.20 11.31
N THR A 187 -2.30 -4.81 10.06
CA THR A 187 -1.02 -4.33 9.57
C THR A 187 -1.21 -3.33 8.43
N ASN A 188 -0.29 -2.37 8.30
CA ASN A 188 -0.21 -1.45 7.16
C ASN A 188 0.52 -2.08 5.94
N GLY A 189 0.76 -3.39 5.98
CA GLY A 189 1.44 -4.16 4.94
C GLY A 189 2.68 -4.89 5.46
N THR A 190 2.94 -6.06 4.88
CA THR A 190 4.10 -6.89 5.09
C THR A 190 4.55 -7.51 3.76
N VAL A 191 5.74 -8.11 3.71
CA VAL A 191 6.17 -8.90 2.54
C VAL A 191 5.14 -9.99 2.21
N ALA A 192 4.56 -10.64 3.22
CA ALA A 192 3.55 -11.67 3.01
C ALA A 192 2.23 -11.11 2.44
N SER A 193 1.83 -9.88 2.79
CA SER A 193 0.65 -9.24 2.20
C SER A 193 0.91 -8.79 0.75
N GLU A 194 2.13 -8.37 0.42
CA GLU A 194 2.52 -8.06 -0.96
C GLU A 194 2.53 -9.31 -1.85
N VAL A 195 2.97 -10.46 -1.32
CA VAL A 195 2.86 -11.75 -2.00
C VAL A 195 1.41 -12.12 -2.30
N TRP A 196 0.49 -11.83 -1.37
CA TRP A 196 -0.95 -11.99 -1.63
C TRP A 196 -1.40 -11.08 -2.78
N SER A 197 -1.05 -9.79 -2.76
CA SER A 197 -1.47 -8.84 -3.80
C SER A 197 -0.87 -9.17 -5.18
N LEU A 198 0.38 -9.64 -5.23
CA LEU A 198 0.99 -10.20 -6.45
C LEU A 198 0.18 -11.40 -6.97
N ALA A 199 -0.12 -12.38 -6.11
CA ALA A 199 -0.89 -13.55 -6.51
C ALA A 199 -2.31 -13.20 -6.96
N ALA A 200 -2.98 -12.28 -6.26
CA ALA A 200 -4.30 -11.78 -6.63
C ALA A 200 -4.27 -11.09 -8.00
N THR A 201 -3.21 -10.32 -8.26
CA THR A 201 -3.00 -9.63 -9.54
C THR A 201 -2.78 -10.62 -10.66
N ILE A 202 -1.86 -11.59 -10.51
CA ILE A 202 -1.59 -12.63 -11.52
C ILE A 202 -2.85 -13.46 -11.78
N TYR A 203 -3.58 -13.83 -10.73
CA TYR A 203 -4.88 -14.48 -10.87
C TYR A 203 -5.82 -13.63 -11.72
N SER A 204 -5.92 -12.32 -11.47
CA SER A 204 -6.77 -11.43 -12.27
C SER A 204 -6.38 -11.39 -13.74
N LEU A 205 -5.10 -11.38 -14.05
CA LEU A 205 -4.61 -11.40 -15.43
C LEU A 205 -5.02 -12.68 -16.18
N LEU A 206 -5.05 -13.82 -15.48
CA LEU A 206 -5.47 -15.10 -16.04
C LEU A 206 -6.99 -15.22 -16.15
N ALA A 207 -7.69 -14.78 -15.10
CA ALA A 207 -9.10 -15.06 -14.87
C ALA A 207 -10.05 -13.95 -15.36
N GLY A 208 -9.51 -12.79 -15.76
CA GLY A 208 -10.29 -11.63 -16.17
C GLY A 208 -11.09 -10.95 -15.05
N ARG A 209 -10.83 -11.31 -13.78
CA ARG A 209 -11.57 -10.85 -12.58
C ARG A 209 -10.75 -11.07 -11.31
N ALA A 210 -11.09 -10.38 -10.22
CA ALA A 210 -10.39 -10.59 -8.95
C ALA A 210 -10.69 -11.96 -8.32
N PRO A 211 -9.82 -12.50 -7.44
CA PRO A 211 -9.95 -13.87 -6.91
C PRO A 211 -11.24 -14.16 -6.15
N PHE A 212 -11.79 -13.14 -5.48
CA PHE A 212 -13.00 -13.26 -4.66
C PHE A 212 -14.24 -12.61 -5.31
N GLU A 213 -14.10 -12.14 -6.55
CA GLU A 213 -15.23 -11.71 -7.37
C GLU A 213 -15.99 -12.94 -7.85
N ILE A 214 -17.32 -12.91 -7.69
CA ILE A 214 -18.21 -13.94 -8.20
C ILE A 214 -19.01 -13.34 -9.34
N PRO A 215 -18.90 -13.88 -10.58
CA PRO A 215 -19.69 -13.43 -11.70
C PRO A 215 -21.19 -13.50 -11.39
N TRP A 216 -21.95 -12.53 -11.90
CA TRP A 216 -23.42 -12.47 -11.76
C TRP A 216 -23.94 -12.33 -10.32
N GLN A 217 -23.05 -12.08 -9.35
CA GLN A 217 -23.41 -11.74 -7.98
C GLN A 217 -22.97 -10.32 -7.63
N SER A 218 -23.48 -9.82 -6.50
CA SER A 218 -23.01 -8.56 -5.93
C SER A 218 -21.54 -8.72 -5.49
N ASN A 219 -20.73 -7.71 -5.77
CA ASN A 219 -19.30 -7.64 -5.47
C ASN A 219 -19.00 -6.31 -4.76
N THR A 220 -19.82 -5.95 -3.78
CA THR A 220 -19.56 -4.77 -2.94
C THR A 220 -18.28 -4.96 -2.12
N SER A 221 -17.70 -3.85 -1.66
CA SER A 221 -16.53 -3.85 -0.77
C SER A 221 -16.69 -4.80 0.41
N ALA A 222 -17.82 -4.71 1.14
CA ALA A 222 -18.09 -5.55 2.29
C ALA A 222 -18.17 -7.05 1.94
N GLU A 223 -18.77 -7.39 0.79
CA GLU A 223 -18.86 -8.78 0.33
C GLU A 223 -17.49 -9.36 -0.07
N LEU A 224 -16.67 -8.57 -0.77
CA LEU A 224 -15.32 -8.95 -1.16
C LEU A 224 -14.42 -9.16 0.07
N VAL A 225 -14.45 -8.22 1.03
CA VAL A 225 -13.75 -8.38 2.32
C VAL A 225 -14.20 -9.66 3.01
N SER A 226 -15.51 -9.85 3.15
CA SER A 226 -16.08 -11.06 3.74
C SER A 226 -15.59 -12.36 3.08
N ARG A 227 -15.53 -12.39 1.74
CA ARG A 227 -15.08 -13.56 0.97
C ARG A 227 -13.58 -13.78 1.09
N ALA A 228 -12.77 -12.73 1.06
CA ALA A 228 -11.33 -12.81 1.28
C ALA A 228 -11.01 -13.37 2.68
N THR A 229 -11.78 -12.96 3.69
CA THR A 229 -11.60 -13.38 5.09
C THR A 229 -12.11 -14.80 5.38
N ARG A 230 -13.18 -15.25 4.72
CA ARG A 230 -13.87 -16.51 5.09
C ARG A 230 -13.79 -17.60 4.03
N GLY A 231 -13.66 -17.21 2.77
CA GLY A 231 -13.77 -18.10 1.62
C GLY A 231 -12.43 -18.58 1.09
N LYS A 232 -12.51 -19.11 -0.13
CA LYS A 232 -11.37 -19.46 -0.98
C LYS A 232 -11.49 -18.65 -2.28
N PRO A 233 -10.37 -18.37 -2.98
CA PRO A 233 -10.44 -17.81 -4.32
C PRO A 233 -11.28 -18.71 -5.22
N GLN A 234 -11.99 -18.11 -6.17
CA GLN A 234 -12.74 -18.84 -7.19
C GLN A 234 -11.77 -19.62 -8.10
N PRO A 235 -12.21 -20.73 -8.72
CA PRO A 235 -11.41 -21.39 -9.73
C PRO A 235 -11.19 -20.49 -10.94
N ILE A 236 -10.02 -20.50 -11.57
CA ILE A 236 -9.75 -19.67 -12.76
C ILE A 236 -10.70 -20.05 -13.89
N GLY A 237 -10.95 -21.36 -14.07
CA GLY A 237 -11.95 -21.88 -15.01
C GLY A 237 -11.51 -21.88 -16.46
N ARG A 238 -10.21 -21.98 -16.70
CA ARG A 238 -9.58 -22.02 -18.03
C ARG A 238 -8.76 -23.29 -18.20
N ASP A 239 -9.01 -24.03 -19.29
CA ASP A 239 -8.33 -25.31 -19.56
C ASP A 239 -6.85 -25.15 -19.91
N ASP A 240 -6.44 -23.99 -20.43
CA ASP A 240 -5.05 -23.70 -20.76
C ASP A 240 -4.18 -23.37 -19.53
N VAL A 241 -4.79 -23.17 -18.36
CA VAL A 241 -4.11 -22.84 -17.11
C VAL A 241 -3.73 -24.13 -16.37
N PRO A 242 -2.43 -24.40 -16.15
CA PRO A 242 -2.01 -25.62 -15.45
C PRO A 242 -2.51 -25.65 -14.01
N GLU A 243 -2.95 -26.81 -13.53
CA GLU A 243 -3.40 -27.01 -12.14
C GLU A 243 -2.31 -26.59 -11.15
N ARG A 244 -1.03 -26.79 -11.49
CA ARG A 244 0.09 -26.36 -10.65
C ARG A 244 0.14 -24.84 -10.47
N LEU A 245 -0.10 -24.06 -11.53
CA LEU A 245 -0.12 -22.60 -11.46
C LEU A 245 -1.25 -22.13 -10.54
N GLU A 246 -2.44 -22.69 -10.71
CA GLU A 246 -3.58 -22.38 -9.86
C GLU A 246 -3.31 -22.73 -8.39
N ARG A 247 -2.71 -23.91 -8.10
CA ARG A 247 -2.32 -24.28 -6.73
C ARG A 247 -1.30 -23.32 -6.11
N ILE A 248 -0.33 -22.84 -6.88
CA ILE A 248 0.64 -21.84 -6.42
C ILE A 248 -0.08 -20.55 -6.02
N LEU A 249 -0.96 -20.04 -6.88
CA LEU A 249 -1.73 -18.82 -6.63
C LEU A 249 -2.67 -18.98 -5.43
N VAL A 250 -3.38 -20.11 -5.31
CA VAL A 250 -4.26 -20.42 -4.18
C VAL A 250 -3.49 -20.46 -2.86
N ARG A 251 -2.26 -21.02 -2.85
CA ARG A 251 -1.41 -21.01 -1.64
C ARG A 251 -0.92 -19.60 -1.31
N ALA A 252 -0.50 -18.81 -2.29
CA ALA A 252 -0.11 -17.42 -2.07
C ALA A 252 -1.28 -16.55 -1.59
N LEU A 253 -2.52 -16.94 -1.92
CA LEU A 253 -3.78 -16.38 -1.38
C LEU A 253 -4.26 -17.09 -0.10
N SER A 254 -3.34 -17.69 0.67
CA SER A 254 -3.67 -18.26 1.98
C SER A 254 -3.97 -17.16 2.99
N ARG A 255 -5.06 -17.31 3.76
CA ARG A 255 -5.39 -16.40 4.87
C ARG A 255 -4.35 -16.39 6.00
N ARG A 256 -3.58 -17.46 6.12
CA ARG A 256 -2.43 -17.56 7.04
C ARG A 256 -1.18 -17.04 6.32
N PRO A 257 -0.62 -15.88 6.72
CA PRO A 257 0.58 -15.32 6.08
C PRO A 257 1.77 -16.29 6.05
N GLU A 258 1.94 -17.08 7.10
CA GLU A 258 3.01 -18.08 7.26
C GLU A 258 2.90 -19.26 6.29
N ALA A 259 1.75 -19.46 5.63
CA ALA A 259 1.56 -20.51 4.63
C ALA A 259 1.77 -20.02 3.19
N ARG A 260 2.00 -18.72 2.99
CA ARG A 260 2.32 -18.12 1.69
C ARG A 260 3.82 -18.31 1.38
N PRO A 261 4.25 -18.14 0.12
CA PRO A 261 5.66 -17.86 -0.16
C PRO A 261 6.16 -16.72 0.73
N GLN A 262 7.33 -16.89 1.36
CA GLN A 262 7.88 -15.97 2.34
C GLN A 262 8.58 -14.76 1.69
N SER A 263 8.74 -14.76 0.37
CA SER A 263 9.29 -13.66 -0.41
C SER A 263 8.71 -13.62 -1.82
N ALA A 264 8.82 -12.47 -2.49
CA ALA A 264 8.49 -12.36 -3.91
C ALA A 264 9.43 -13.24 -4.76
N MET A 265 10.71 -13.36 -4.34
CA MET A 265 11.67 -14.29 -4.95
C MET A 265 11.24 -15.77 -4.90
N GLU A 266 10.66 -16.22 -3.78
CA GLU A 266 10.14 -17.58 -3.69
C GLU A 266 8.98 -17.81 -4.67
N LEU A 267 8.04 -16.85 -4.77
CA LEU A 267 6.96 -16.90 -5.76
C LEU A 267 7.51 -16.93 -7.20
N ILE A 268 8.52 -16.11 -7.52
CA ILE A 268 9.18 -16.10 -8.85
C ILE A 268 9.68 -17.49 -9.23
N ARG A 269 10.40 -18.17 -8.33
CA ARG A 269 10.94 -19.51 -8.60
C ARG A 269 9.86 -20.53 -8.90
N GLU A 270 8.72 -20.41 -8.23
CA GLU A 270 7.57 -21.29 -8.48
C GLU A 270 6.92 -21.02 -9.82
N LEU A 271 6.77 -19.76 -10.21
CA LEU A 271 6.27 -19.36 -11.53
C LEU A 271 7.21 -19.80 -12.66
N GLN A 272 8.52 -19.64 -12.49
CA GLN A 272 9.52 -20.12 -13.45
C GLN A 272 9.50 -21.65 -13.59
N ALA A 273 9.20 -22.37 -12.51
CA ALA A 273 9.05 -23.82 -12.60
C ALA A 273 7.80 -24.22 -13.40
N VAL A 274 6.76 -23.38 -13.46
CA VAL A 274 5.62 -23.55 -14.37
C VAL A 274 6.01 -23.21 -15.81
N GLU A 275 6.81 -22.15 -16.04
CA GLU A 275 7.35 -21.85 -17.38
C GLU A 275 8.12 -23.06 -17.93
N ALA A 276 8.98 -23.68 -17.11
CA ALA A 276 9.75 -24.86 -17.50
C ALA A 276 8.86 -26.07 -17.82
N GLU A 277 7.80 -26.31 -17.03
CA GLU A 277 6.82 -27.38 -17.27
C GLU A 277 6.08 -27.20 -18.59
N LEU A 278 5.73 -25.95 -18.91
CA LEU A 278 5.08 -25.57 -20.16
C LEU A 278 6.06 -25.45 -21.35
N SER A 279 7.36 -25.72 -21.14
CA SER A 279 8.41 -25.51 -22.15
C SER A 279 8.44 -24.08 -22.71
N LEU A 280 8.10 -23.09 -21.88
CA LEU A 280 8.20 -21.68 -22.20
C LEU A 280 9.62 -21.18 -21.97
N PRO A 281 10.05 -20.11 -22.69
CA PRO A 281 11.31 -19.44 -22.38
C PRO A 281 11.30 -18.92 -20.93
N ALA A 282 12.35 -19.20 -20.18
CA ALA A 282 12.46 -18.75 -18.80
C ALA A 282 12.54 -17.22 -18.74
N THR A 283 11.59 -16.59 -18.04
CA THR A 283 11.62 -15.16 -17.78
C THR A 283 12.69 -14.88 -16.72
N GLN A 284 13.66 -14.02 -17.07
CA GLN A 284 14.72 -13.62 -16.15
C GLN A 284 14.21 -12.56 -15.16
N PRO A 285 14.28 -12.79 -13.83
CA PRO A 285 14.04 -11.76 -12.84
C PRO A 285 15.24 -10.82 -12.78
N ASP A 286 14.98 -9.52 -12.92
CA ASP A 286 16.00 -8.48 -12.76
C ASP A 286 16.11 -8.18 -11.26
N VAL A 287 17.09 -8.75 -10.56
CA VAL A 287 17.26 -8.51 -9.12
C VAL A 287 18.61 -7.87 -8.93
N ALA A 288 18.64 -6.71 -8.27
CA ALA A 288 19.90 -6.06 -7.94
C ALA A 288 20.78 -7.02 -7.11
N VAL A 289 22.04 -7.19 -7.54
CA VAL A 289 23.05 -7.89 -6.76
C VAL A 289 23.17 -7.24 -5.38
N ASP A 290 23.35 -8.04 -4.33
CA ASP A 290 23.28 -7.58 -2.94
C ASP A 290 24.21 -6.37 -2.66
N GLU A 291 25.32 -6.24 -3.39
CA GLU A 291 26.27 -5.13 -3.32
C GLU A 291 25.69 -3.75 -3.71
N TRP A 292 24.62 -3.70 -4.52
CA TRP A 292 23.85 -2.48 -4.84
C TRP A 292 22.67 -2.25 -3.88
N ALA A 293 22.10 -3.30 -3.30
CA ALA A 293 20.97 -3.19 -2.37
C ALA A 293 21.35 -2.55 -1.02
N PHE A 294 22.64 -2.62 -0.64
CA PHE A 294 23.19 -2.03 0.58
C PHE A 294 23.90 -0.67 0.37
N GLY A 295 23.68 0.01 -0.76
CA GLY A 295 24.09 1.41 -0.89
C GLY A 295 23.50 2.21 0.28
N PRO A 296 24.30 2.97 1.04
CA PRO A 296 23.87 3.49 2.33
C PRO A 296 22.56 4.27 2.15
N ILE A 297 21.56 3.88 2.92
CA ILE A 297 20.36 4.66 3.19
C ILE A 297 20.88 5.98 3.75
N HIS A 298 21.05 6.96 2.87
CA HIS A 298 21.52 8.27 3.26
C HIS A 298 20.39 8.94 4.02
N ASP A 299 20.60 9.03 5.32
CA ASP A 299 19.84 9.87 6.24
C ASP A 299 19.70 11.27 5.63
N VAL A 300 18.47 11.77 5.56
CA VAL A 300 18.09 13.00 4.82
C VAL A 300 18.63 14.28 5.48
N GLU A 301 19.50 14.16 6.49
CA GLU A 301 20.12 15.28 7.20
C GLU A 301 21.58 15.58 6.81
N ASP A 302 22.29 14.69 6.10
CA ASP A 302 23.72 14.95 5.82
C ASP A 302 23.94 15.72 4.50
N ARG A 303 23.80 17.04 4.59
CA ARG A 303 24.22 17.97 3.53
C ARG A 303 25.74 17.90 3.32
N THR A 304 26.12 17.35 2.17
CA THR A 304 27.26 17.76 1.33
C THR A 304 28.57 18.06 2.07
N ARG A 305 29.38 17.05 2.38
CA ARG A 305 30.83 17.23 2.56
C ARG A 305 31.56 17.01 1.24
N VAL A 306 31.91 18.12 0.60
CA VAL A 306 32.87 18.14 -0.51
C VAL A 306 34.20 17.62 0.01
N THR A 307 34.66 16.49 -0.53
CA THR A 307 36.03 16.00 -0.29
C THR A 307 36.99 16.89 -1.07
N PRO A 308 38.04 17.46 -0.48
CA PRO A 308 38.95 18.32 -1.21
C PRO A 308 39.70 17.51 -2.27
N ILE A 309 39.74 18.05 -3.48
CA ILE A 309 40.49 17.53 -4.62
C ILE A 309 41.97 17.40 -4.21
N ARG A 310 42.49 16.17 -4.22
CA ARG A 310 43.93 15.93 -4.11
C ARG A 310 44.60 16.33 -5.43
N THR A 311 45.24 17.49 -5.42
CA THR A 311 46.13 17.94 -6.49
C THR A 311 47.36 17.03 -6.52
N VAL A 312 47.53 16.28 -7.61
CA VAL A 312 48.76 15.51 -7.86
C VAL A 312 49.74 16.42 -8.59
N GLU A 313 50.82 16.82 -7.91
CA GLU A 313 51.94 17.53 -8.54
C GLU A 313 52.80 16.57 -9.38
N PRO A 314 53.09 16.90 -10.66
CA PRO A 314 54.01 16.12 -11.46
C PRO A 314 55.45 16.64 -11.30
N GLY A 315 56.30 15.83 -10.69
CA GLY A 315 57.73 15.80 -11.03
C GLY A 315 58.72 15.82 -9.87
N ARG A 316 59.56 14.78 -9.77
CA ARG A 316 60.93 14.80 -10.30
C ARG A 316 61.66 13.47 -10.05
N ARG A 317 62.24 12.96 -11.13
CA ARG A 317 63.20 11.84 -11.18
C ARG A 317 64.45 12.08 -10.33
N ARG A 318 64.95 11.01 -9.70
CA ARG A 318 66.38 10.60 -9.58
C ARG A 318 66.41 9.30 -8.74
N ARG A 319 67.20 8.24 -9.01
CA ARG A 319 68.28 7.97 -9.98
C ARG A 319 68.58 6.45 -9.93
N ARG A 320 68.63 5.81 -11.11
CA ARG A 320 69.42 4.64 -11.59
C ARG A 320 70.00 3.59 -10.60
N THR A 321 69.57 2.32 -10.79
CA THR A 321 70.30 1.07 -11.25
C THR A 321 71.82 0.91 -11.02
N PRO A 322 72.44 -0.31 -11.12
CA PRO A 322 71.95 -1.64 -11.58
C PRO A 322 72.43 -2.87 -10.75
N GLU A 323 71.79 -4.04 -10.91
CA GLU A 323 72.53 -5.27 -11.34
C GLU A 323 71.58 -6.42 -11.72
N ASP A 324 71.84 -6.96 -12.91
CA ASP A 324 71.20 -8.08 -13.58
C ASP A 324 71.66 -9.43 -13.02
N VAL A 325 70.75 -10.39 -12.82
CA VAL A 325 70.97 -11.80 -13.19
C VAL A 325 69.63 -12.50 -13.55
N HIS A 326 69.44 -12.72 -14.85
CA HIS A 326 68.95 -13.94 -15.53
C HIS A 326 67.77 -14.80 -14.97
N ARG A 327 66.61 -14.67 -15.63
CA ARG A 327 65.82 -15.68 -16.39
C ARG A 327 65.40 -17.05 -15.74
N GLN A 328 64.08 -17.13 -15.42
CA GLN A 328 63.03 -18.18 -15.70
C GLN A 328 63.27 -19.68 -15.40
N PRO A 329 62.26 -20.60 -15.49
CA PRO A 329 60.82 -20.57 -15.17
C PRO A 329 60.37 -21.81 -14.32
N GLY A 330 59.07 -21.93 -13.97
CA GLY A 330 58.54 -22.96 -13.05
C GLY A 330 58.32 -24.38 -13.60
N ALA A 331 57.98 -25.33 -12.71
CA ALA A 331 56.98 -26.41 -12.86
C ALA A 331 56.99 -27.41 -11.66
N THR A 332 55.78 -27.76 -11.20
CA THR A 332 55.26 -29.09 -10.78
C THR A 332 55.95 -30.04 -9.78
N ARG A 333 55.13 -30.41 -8.76
CA ARG A 333 54.79 -31.74 -8.18
C ARG A 333 55.78 -32.59 -7.32
N ALA A 334 55.27 -32.84 -6.10
CA ALA A 334 55.03 -34.13 -5.41
C ALA A 334 56.15 -34.95 -4.71
N VAL A 335 55.68 -35.75 -3.72
CA VAL A 335 56.25 -36.92 -2.99
C VAL A 335 56.55 -36.64 -1.50
N VAL A 336 55.65 -36.98 -0.57
CA VAL A 336 55.48 -38.23 0.26
C VAL A 336 56.60 -38.52 1.28
N ALA A 337 56.24 -38.58 2.57
CA ALA A 337 56.71 -39.50 3.64
C ALA A 337 56.01 -39.09 4.96
N GLU A 338 55.07 -39.83 5.58
CA GLU A 338 55.07 -41.16 6.24
C GLU A 338 55.21 -41.06 7.78
N ALA A 339 54.43 -41.90 8.47
CA ALA A 339 53.91 -41.82 9.85
C ALA A 339 54.94 -42.26 10.94
N THR A 340 54.79 -42.19 12.27
CA THR A 340 53.70 -42.25 13.31
C THR A 340 54.42 -41.95 14.67
N PRO A 341 53.89 -42.17 15.91
CA PRO A 341 52.54 -42.11 16.51
C PRO A 341 52.51 -41.27 17.83
N THR A 342 51.35 -40.75 18.27
CA THR A 342 50.84 -40.95 19.66
C THR A 342 49.46 -40.33 19.90
N GLU A 343 48.60 -41.19 20.45
CA GLU A 343 47.46 -40.95 21.35
C GLU A 343 46.17 -40.26 20.85
N ASP A 344 45.21 -41.16 20.68
CA ASP A 344 43.76 -41.05 20.59
C ASP A 344 43.13 -40.27 21.77
N ARG A 345 42.44 -39.15 21.46
CA ARG A 345 41.33 -38.62 22.25
C ARG A 345 40.25 -38.05 21.34
N SER A 346 39.19 -38.83 21.20
CA SER A 346 37.90 -38.42 20.62
C SER A 346 37.24 -37.28 21.43
N PRO A 347 36.63 -36.26 20.79
CA PRO A 347 35.83 -35.27 21.50
C PRO A 347 34.40 -35.78 21.68
N GLN A 348 34.06 -36.19 22.90
CA GLN A 348 32.67 -36.38 23.34
C GLN A 348 31.95 -35.03 23.39
N ARG A 349 30.86 -34.91 22.64
CA ARG A 349 29.87 -33.83 22.77
C ARG A 349 29.23 -33.87 24.17
N GLN A 350 29.52 -32.89 25.01
CA GLN A 350 28.75 -32.63 26.22
C GLN A 350 27.54 -31.77 25.87
N ALA A 351 26.34 -32.35 25.93
CA ALA A 351 25.10 -31.61 25.96
C ALA A 351 24.96 -30.94 27.34
N ALA A 352 24.90 -29.61 27.36
CA ALA A 352 24.62 -28.85 28.58
C ALA A 352 23.20 -29.16 29.07
N GLN A 353 23.08 -29.84 30.22
CA GLN A 353 21.80 -30.00 30.91
C GLN A 353 21.38 -28.65 31.53
N ILE A 354 20.43 -27.98 30.89
CA ILE A 354 19.78 -26.79 31.46
C ILE A 354 18.92 -27.25 32.64
N ASN A 355 19.25 -26.75 33.83
CA ASN A 355 18.51 -27.04 35.06
C ASN A 355 17.03 -26.64 34.90
N ARG A 356 16.11 -27.61 35.06
CA ARG A 356 14.66 -27.40 34.96
C ARG A 356 14.16 -26.29 35.89
N SER A 357 14.82 -26.06 37.02
CA SER A 357 14.51 -24.96 37.95
C SER A 357 14.70 -23.57 37.34
N PHE A 358 15.64 -23.40 36.40
CA PHE A 358 15.87 -22.13 35.72
C PHE A 358 14.77 -21.83 34.68
N VAL A 359 14.28 -22.86 33.98
CA VAL A 359 13.16 -22.74 33.04
C VAL A 359 11.87 -22.38 33.78
N TRP A 360 11.58 -23.03 34.92
CA TRP A 360 10.40 -22.69 35.75
C TRP A 360 10.48 -21.28 36.35
N ALA A 361 11.67 -20.78 36.70
CA ALA A 361 11.84 -19.41 37.17
C ALA A 361 11.54 -18.38 36.06
N ILE A 362 11.98 -18.63 34.82
CA ILE A 362 11.67 -17.75 33.68
C ILE A 362 10.17 -17.74 33.40
N VAL A 363 9.50 -18.89 33.43
CA VAL A 363 8.05 -19.00 33.21
C VAL A 363 7.26 -18.27 34.33
N ALA A 364 7.70 -18.37 35.58
CA ALA A 364 7.08 -17.65 36.69
C ALA A 364 7.26 -16.12 36.55
N CYS A 365 8.44 -15.65 36.14
CA CYS A 365 8.69 -14.23 35.90
C CYS A 365 7.87 -13.68 34.73
N SER A 366 7.74 -14.40 33.61
CA SER A 366 6.93 -13.95 32.48
C SER A 366 5.43 -13.96 32.79
N ALA A 367 4.95 -14.93 33.57
CA ALA A 367 3.57 -14.91 34.07
C ALA A 367 3.29 -13.70 34.97
N LEU A 368 4.23 -13.31 35.84
CA LEU A 368 4.10 -12.14 36.70
C LEU A 368 4.05 -10.83 35.89
N VAL A 369 4.86 -10.71 34.83
CA VAL A 369 4.86 -9.56 33.93
C VAL A 369 3.52 -9.43 33.20
N VAL A 370 2.95 -10.54 32.72
CA VAL A 370 1.64 -10.54 32.06
C VAL A 370 0.53 -10.13 33.04
N VAL A 371 0.56 -10.61 34.28
CA VAL A 371 -0.42 -10.22 35.31
C VAL A 371 -0.28 -8.73 35.68
N LEU A 372 0.94 -8.21 35.77
CA LEU A 372 1.19 -6.78 36.04
C LEU A 372 0.75 -5.90 34.86
N ALA A 373 1.00 -6.33 33.62
CA ALA A 373 0.54 -5.64 32.42
C ALA A 373 -1.00 -5.65 32.31
N ALA A 374 -1.64 -6.79 32.58
CA ALA A 374 -3.09 -6.92 32.58
C ALA A 374 -3.75 -6.06 33.68
N THR A 375 -3.13 -6.00 34.87
CA THR A 375 -3.64 -5.16 35.97
C THR A 375 -3.42 -3.67 35.69
N THR A 376 -2.29 -3.25 35.10
CA THR A 376 -2.10 -1.85 34.67
C THR A 376 -3.07 -1.46 33.55
N ILE A 377 -3.29 -2.31 32.55
CA ILE A 377 -4.30 -2.07 31.50
C ILE A 377 -5.71 -1.97 32.11
N PHE A 378 -6.07 -2.89 33.02
CA PHE A 378 -7.38 -2.88 33.68
C PHE A 378 -7.59 -1.62 34.55
N VAL A 379 -6.54 -1.17 35.24
CA VAL A 379 -6.57 0.06 36.06
C VAL A 379 -6.66 1.29 35.17
N VAL A 380 -5.90 1.38 34.08
CA VAL A 380 -5.96 2.50 33.11
C VAL A 380 -7.33 2.58 32.44
N LEU A 381 -7.92 1.44 32.05
CA LEU A 381 -9.27 1.38 31.48
C LEU A 381 -10.37 1.74 32.50
N ARG A 382 -10.11 1.60 33.80
CA ARG A 382 -11.06 1.95 34.88
C ARG A 382 -10.89 3.37 35.41
N LEU A 383 -9.73 4.01 35.21
CA LEU A 383 -9.41 5.36 35.68
C LEU A 383 -9.37 6.41 34.57
N ALA A 384 -9.64 6.05 33.30
CA ALA A 384 -9.87 7.03 32.25
C ALA A 384 -11.09 7.90 32.62
N PRO A 385 -10.94 9.22 32.78
CA PRO A 385 -12.06 10.09 33.08
C PRO A 385 -13.05 10.03 31.92
N ALA A 386 -14.32 9.77 32.22
CA ALA A 386 -15.38 9.90 31.23
C ALA A 386 -15.45 11.38 30.84
N SER A 387 -15.03 11.72 29.62
CA SER A 387 -15.43 12.97 28.98
C SER A 387 -16.95 12.93 28.90
N ASP A 388 -17.64 13.78 29.68
CA ASP A 388 -19.09 13.87 29.64
C ASP A 388 -19.51 14.33 28.23
N ILE A 389 -20.21 13.46 27.51
CA ILE A 389 -20.73 13.77 26.18
C ILE A 389 -21.79 14.86 26.34
N PRO A 390 -21.68 15.99 25.62
CA PRO A 390 -22.57 17.13 25.82
C PRO A 390 -24.01 16.82 25.35
N THR A 391 -24.98 17.47 25.98
CA THR A 391 -26.42 17.33 25.64
C THR A 391 -26.89 18.53 24.84
N VAL A 392 -27.58 18.29 23.72
CA VAL A 392 -28.21 19.35 22.92
C VAL A 392 -29.41 19.94 23.66
N VAL A 393 -29.49 21.27 23.70
CA VAL A 393 -30.58 22.02 24.34
C VAL A 393 -31.15 23.07 23.38
N ASN A 394 -32.35 23.57 23.68
CA ASN A 394 -33.00 24.68 22.97
C ASN A 394 -33.19 24.45 21.46
N ILE A 395 -33.76 23.31 21.08
CA ILE A 395 -34.07 23.02 19.67
C ILE A 395 -35.19 23.97 19.20
N ALA A 396 -34.85 24.82 18.24
CA ALA A 396 -35.77 25.66 17.50
C ALA A 396 -36.38 24.88 16.33
N ALA A 397 -37.56 25.28 15.90
CA ALA A 397 -38.22 24.64 14.78
C ALA A 397 -39.05 25.67 13.99
N GLU A 398 -38.88 25.67 12.68
CA GLU A 398 -39.55 26.55 11.73
C GLU A 398 -40.23 25.71 10.65
N VAL A 399 -41.46 26.07 10.28
CA VAL A 399 -42.20 25.42 9.22
C VAL A 399 -41.95 26.16 7.92
N GLU A 400 -41.43 25.45 6.91
CA GLU A 400 -41.22 25.94 5.55
C GLU A 400 -42.04 25.07 4.59
N ASP A 401 -43.13 25.62 4.06
CA ASP A 401 -44.08 24.95 3.17
C ASP A 401 -44.64 23.62 3.71
N SER A 402 -44.06 22.50 3.28
CA SER A 402 -44.41 21.11 3.65
C SER A 402 -43.30 20.39 4.42
N SER A 403 -42.32 21.15 4.92
CA SER A 403 -41.18 20.65 5.67
C SER A 403 -40.99 21.44 6.97
N VAL A 404 -40.48 20.77 8.00
CA VAL A 404 -40.10 21.39 9.26
C VAL A 404 -38.57 21.39 9.34
N ARG A 405 -37.97 22.57 9.50
CA ARG A 405 -36.56 22.73 9.79
C ARG A 405 -36.38 22.85 11.31
N PHE A 406 -35.66 21.91 11.89
CA PHE A 406 -35.19 21.98 13.26
C PHE A 406 -33.75 22.48 13.29
N SER A 407 -33.41 23.34 14.25
CA SER A 407 -32.05 23.84 14.44
C SER A 407 -31.71 23.96 15.92
N TRP A 408 -30.43 23.83 16.26
CA TRP A 408 -29.94 23.94 17.63
C TRP A 408 -28.55 24.59 17.67
N GLN A 409 -28.14 25.02 18.86
CA GLN A 409 -26.77 25.50 19.08
C GLN A 409 -25.83 24.32 19.32
N ASP A 410 -24.61 24.43 18.80
CA ASP A 410 -23.55 23.47 19.06
C ASP A 410 -23.18 23.49 20.56
N PRO A 411 -23.36 22.37 21.30
CA PRO A 411 -23.08 22.33 22.73
C PRO A 411 -21.58 22.17 23.04
N GLY A 412 -20.70 22.26 22.03
CA GLY A 412 -19.25 22.10 22.15
C GLY A 412 -18.77 20.75 21.61
N LEU A 413 -19.16 20.41 20.37
CA LEU A 413 -18.74 19.17 19.73
C LEU A 413 -17.21 19.10 19.54
N GLU A 414 -16.66 17.93 19.84
CA GLU A 414 -15.29 17.57 19.46
C GLU A 414 -15.25 17.15 17.99
N MET A 415 -14.06 17.12 17.38
CA MET A 415 -13.90 16.78 15.95
C MET A 415 -14.45 15.38 15.59
N THR A 416 -14.56 14.47 16.55
CA THR A 416 -15.07 13.10 16.38
C THR A 416 -16.57 12.98 16.61
N ASP A 417 -17.23 14.01 17.15
CA ASP A 417 -18.65 13.94 17.48
C ASP A 417 -19.55 14.05 16.23
N ALA A 418 -20.76 13.48 16.34
CA ALA A 418 -21.85 13.67 15.41
C ALA A 418 -23.19 13.77 16.15
N TYR A 419 -24.17 14.44 15.55
CA TYR A 419 -25.56 14.42 16.02
C TYR A 419 -26.27 13.18 15.48
N GLU A 420 -26.90 12.43 16.37
CA GLU A 420 -27.87 11.39 16.04
C GLU A 420 -29.27 11.94 16.30
N ILE A 421 -30.05 12.15 15.25
CA ILE A 421 -31.43 12.63 15.33
C ILE A 421 -32.37 11.44 15.22
N ARG A 422 -33.23 11.28 16.22
CA ARG A 422 -34.27 10.25 16.25
C ARG A 422 -35.63 10.90 16.05
N GLN A 423 -36.37 10.42 15.06
CA GLN A 423 -37.76 10.81 14.83
C GLN A 423 -38.70 9.81 15.51
N SER A 424 -39.88 10.26 15.97
CA SER A 424 -40.84 9.39 16.68
C SER A 424 -41.44 8.27 15.80
N GLY A 425 -41.22 8.31 14.48
CA GLY A 425 -41.53 7.22 13.53
C GLY A 425 -40.45 6.12 13.39
N GLY A 426 -39.38 6.17 14.19
CA GLY A 426 -38.30 5.17 14.21
C GLY A 426 -37.16 5.40 13.20
N ALA A 427 -37.29 6.42 12.33
CA ALA A 427 -36.19 6.84 11.47
C ALA A 427 -35.11 7.55 12.31
N SER A 428 -33.85 7.18 12.10
CA SER A 428 -32.69 7.87 12.68
C SER A 428 -31.78 8.41 11.57
N SER A 429 -31.16 9.56 11.84
CA SER A 429 -30.22 10.22 10.92
C SER A 429 -28.99 10.63 11.70
N ILE A 430 -27.81 10.43 11.12
CA ILE A 430 -26.53 10.86 11.70
C ILE A 430 -25.92 11.94 10.83
N GLN A 431 -25.55 13.07 11.42
CA GLN A 431 -25.02 14.23 10.70
C GLN A 431 -24.15 15.10 11.62
N ARG A 432 -23.40 16.05 11.03
CA ARG A 432 -22.58 17.01 11.80
C ARG A 432 -23.10 18.45 11.78
N THR A 433 -24.09 18.74 10.95
CA THR A 433 -24.74 20.05 10.92
C THR A 433 -25.75 20.17 12.06
N SER A 434 -25.90 21.37 12.62
CA SER A 434 -26.85 21.66 13.71
C SER A 434 -28.25 22.00 13.21
N GLU A 435 -28.61 21.50 12.02
CA GLU A 435 -29.89 21.74 11.35
C GLU A 435 -30.41 20.45 10.70
N PHE A 436 -31.69 20.14 10.86
CA PHE A 436 -32.32 18.94 10.33
C PHE A 436 -33.69 19.25 9.72
N MET A 437 -33.92 18.80 8.49
CA MET A 437 -35.19 19.00 7.79
C MET A 437 -35.99 17.71 7.69
N VAL A 438 -37.27 17.77 8.02
CA VAL A 438 -38.21 16.65 7.91
C VAL A 438 -39.39 17.07 7.05
N ARG A 439 -39.71 16.28 6.01
CA ARG A 439 -40.95 16.43 5.26
C ARG A 439 -42.09 15.82 6.06
N GLY A 440 -43.14 16.58 6.32
CA GLY A 440 -44.35 16.09 6.98
C GLY A 440 -45.58 16.29 6.11
N ALA A 441 -46.54 15.37 6.21
CA ALA A 441 -47.85 15.58 5.61
C ALA A 441 -48.63 16.64 6.42
N GLY A 442 -49.48 17.43 5.76
CA GLY A 442 -50.35 18.40 6.44
C GLY A 442 -51.21 17.71 7.51
N GLY A 443 -51.27 18.30 8.70
CA GLY A 443 -51.98 17.74 9.86
C GLY A 443 -51.17 16.71 10.67
N GLN A 444 -49.93 16.41 10.28
CA GLN A 444 -49.05 15.50 11.02
C GLN A 444 -48.18 16.25 12.04
N GLN A 445 -48.08 15.71 13.25
CA GLN A 445 -47.11 16.16 14.24
C GLN A 445 -45.76 15.46 14.02
N VAL A 446 -44.69 16.25 13.87
CA VAL A 446 -43.32 15.77 13.69
C VAL A 446 -42.54 16.08 14.96
N CYS A 447 -41.97 15.05 15.57
CA CYS A 447 -41.17 15.15 16.79
C CYS A 447 -39.77 14.61 16.56
N ILE A 448 -38.76 15.32 17.08
CA ILE A 448 -37.37 14.89 17.05
C ILE A 448 -36.72 14.92 18.44
N THR A 449 -35.74 14.05 18.62
CA THR A 449 -34.77 14.09 19.72
C THR A 449 -33.37 14.07 19.13
N VAL A 450 -32.47 14.91 19.65
CA VAL A 450 -31.08 15.00 19.18
C VAL A 450 -30.15 14.48 20.27
N LEU A 451 -29.25 13.58 19.91
CA LEU A 451 -28.23 13.02 20.79
C LEU A 451 -26.85 13.32 20.19
N VAL A 452 -25.83 13.44 21.04
CA VAL A 452 -24.44 13.50 20.58
C VAL A 452 -23.85 12.10 20.63
N ASN A 453 -23.27 11.65 19.52
CA ASN A 453 -22.60 10.37 19.39
C ASN A 453 -21.09 10.64 19.28
N ARG A 454 -20.33 10.16 20.26
CA ARG A 454 -18.87 10.22 20.32
C ARG A 454 -18.32 8.80 20.22
N ASP A 455 -17.69 8.48 19.09
CA ASP A 455 -17.03 7.18 18.87
C ASP A 455 -17.95 5.97 19.17
N GLY A 456 -19.24 6.06 18.79
CA GLY A 456 -20.24 5.02 18.99
C GLY A 456 -20.92 5.03 20.37
N LYS A 457 -20.48 5.89 21.29
CA LYS A 457 -21.14 6.12 22.58
C LYS A 457 -22.10 7.30 22.45
N VAL A 458 -23.38 7.04 22.70
CA VAL A 458 -24.44 8.05 22.61
C VAL A 458 -24.63 8.71 23.98
N GLY A 459 -24.57 10.04 24.00
CA GLY A 459 -24.82 10.87 25.18
C GLY A 459 -26.31 10.96 25.55
N PRO A 460 -26.65 11.71 26.61
CA PRO A 460 -28.04 11.92 27.00
C PRO A 460 -28.86 12.58 25.87
N PRO A 461 -30.12 12.16 25.66
CA PRO A 461 -30.98 12.79 24.67
C PRO A 461 -31.36 14.22 25.06
N SER A 462 -31.55 15.07 24.05
CA SER A 462 -32.23 16.35 24.22
C SER A 462 -33.67 16.16 24.71
N ALA A 463 -34.31 17.25 25.16
CA ALA A 463 -35.76 17.27 25.23
C ALA A 463 -36.36 17.03 23.82
N GLU A 464 -37.45 16.26 23.76
CA GLU A 464 -38.17 16.05 22.50
C GLU A 464 -38.80 17.37 22.04
N LYS A 465 -38.63 17.69 20.75
CA LYS A 465 -39.22 18.88 20.13
C LYS A 465 -40.23 18.46 19.07
N CYS A 466 -41.49 18.81 19.29
CA CYS A 466 -42.60 18.53 18.38
C CYS A 466 -43.12 19.80 17.71
N VAL A 467 -43.52 19.67 16.44
CA VAL A 467 -44.18 20.73 15.65
C VAL A 467 -45.29 20.10 14.81
N ASP A 468 -46.43 20.79 14.76
CA ASP A 468 -47.56 20.41 13.90
C ASP A 468 -47.36 21.03 12.51
N VAL A 469 -47.40 20.20 11.46
CA VAL A 469 -47.33 20.67 10.08
C VAL A 469 -48.71 21.20 9.67
N PRO A 470 -48.85 22.49 9.31
CA PRO A 470 -50.12 23.06 8.94
C PRO A 470 -50.71 22.34 7.71
N GLU A 471 -52.02 22.11 7.72
CA GLU A 471 -52.73 21.62 6.55
C GLU A 471 -52.63 22.69 5.46
N GLY A 472 -52.03 22.33 4.32
CA GLY A 472 -51.91 23.24 3.18
C GLY A 472 -53.29 23.75 2.79
N SER A 473 -53.48 25.07 2.82
CA SER A 473 -54.64 25.70 2.23
C SER A 473 -54.54 25.48 0.72
N GLY A 474 -55.32 24.53 0.19
CA GLY A 474 -55.46 24.32 -1.25
C GLY A 474 -56.02 25.53 -1.97
#